data_AF-W6LE44-F1
#
_entry.id   AF-W6LE44-F1
#
_cell.length_a   1.000
_cell.length_b   1.000
_cell.length_c   1.000
_cell.angle_alpha   90.00
_cell.angle_beta   90.00
_cell.angle_gamma   90.00
#
_symmetry.space_group_name_H-M   'P 1'
#
loop_
_entity.id
_entity.type
_entity.pdbx_description
1 polymer ?
#
loop_
_entity_poly.entity_id
_entity_poly.type
_entity_poly.pdbx_seq_one_letter_code
_entity_poly.pdbx_strand_id
1 'polypeptide(L)'
;MGIARTFFGYRREHGARTTQQAEVAAACFLLATELNDEPVPLPELRVLDPSLKNVEQSRGEVVADTKMAETEKRLRARFAGNLLRHYIRLLHLQTSRYEPVCQALLRVLTEAQRPLGELGQLTEVDRVFAAVLLARTEDGLKWEGKPLYDPARELAPATAYSSFAASAHLDEQRVHRVMQVVRRELEAIRARFAAIQASGKPFKAEKSESMEDTTAADGHSTQELFGLKRPRPS
;
A
#
# COMPACT_ATOMS: atom_id res chain seq x y z
N MET A 1 -17.62 0.89 -10.77
CA MET A 1 -18.35 0.55 -12.02
C MET A 1 -17.94 1.37 -13.26
N GLY A 2 -17.18 2.47 -13.15
CA GLY A 2 -16.77 3.26 -14.31
C GLY A 2 -15.78 2.55 -15.26
N ILE A 3 -14.69 1.98 -14.72
CA ILE A 3 -13.60 1.36 -15.49
C ILE A 3 -14.10 0.22 -16.40
N ALA A 4 -14.88 -0.71 -15.83
CA ALA A 4 -15.42 -1.83 -16.58
C ALA A 4 -16.34 -1.38 -17.74
N ARG A 5 -17.20 -0.38 -17.51
CA ARG A 5 -18.08 0.16 -18.57
C ARG A 5 -17.27 0.76 -19.71
N THR A 6 -16.22 1.52 -19.40
CA THR A 6 -15.32 2.10 -20.41
C THR A 6 -14.61 1.00 -21.21
N PHE A 7 -14.09 -0.03 -20.53
CA PHE A 7 -13.43 -1.15 -21.18
C PHE A 7 -14.36 -1.94 -22.12
N PHE A 8 -15.53 -2.36 -21.64
CA PHE A 8 -16.48 -3.10 -22.47
C PHE A 8 -17.08 -2.25 -23.60
N GLY A 9 -17.26 -0.94 -23.38
CA GLY A 9 -17.67 0.01 -24.42
C GLY A 9 -16.65 0.07 -25.55
N TYR A 10 -15.37 0.30 -25.21
CA TYR A 10 -14.28 0.32 -26.18
C TYR A 10 -14.18 -0.98 -27.00
N ARG A 11 -14.19 -2.14 -26.33
CA ARG A 11 -14.14 -3.45 -26.99
C ARG A 11 -15.33 -3.68 -27.93
N ARG A 12 -16.53 -3.25 -27.53
CA ARG A 12 -17.75 -3.37 -28.34
C ARG A 12 -17.69 -2.49 -29.59
N GLU A 13 -17.19 -1.27 -29.47
CA GLU A 13 -17.02 -0.34 -30.59
C GLU A 13 -16.00 -0.86 -31.63
N HIS A 14 -14.99 -1.61 -31.18
CA HIS A 14 -13.91 -2.13 -32.02
C HIS A 14 -14.08 -3.61 -32.41
N GLY A 15 -15.24 -4.22 -32.13
CA GLY A 15 -15.55 -5.61 -32.51
C GLY A 15 -14.67 -6.67 -31.82
N ALA A 16 -14.01 -6.33 -30.72
CA ALA A 16 -13.08 -7.22 -30.03
C ALA A 16 -13.81 -8.09 -28.99
N ARG A 17 -13.58 -9.41 -29.04
CA ARG A 17 -14.20 -10.36 -28.10
C ARG A 17 -13.54 -10.29 -26.72
N THR A 18 -14.35 -10.37 -25.66
CA THR A 18 -13.89 -10.51 -24.27
C THR A 18 -14.08 -11.97 -23.84
N THR A 19 -12.97 -12.70 -23.69
CA THR A 19 -12.96 -14.14 -23.40
C THR A 19 -12.81 -14.48 -21.90
N GLN A 20 -12.52 -13.48 -21.06
CA GLN A 20 -12.14 -13.64 -19.64
C GLN A 20 -12.83 -12.58 -18.77
N GLN A 21 -14.16 -12.62 -18.70
CA GLN A 21 -14.94 -11.58 -18.01
C GLN A 21 -14.66 -11.53 -16.49
N ALA A 22 -14.40 -12.68 -15.87
CA ALA A 22 -14.09 -12.75 -14.44
C ALA A 22 -12.75 -12.09 -14.13
N GLU A 23 -11.71 -12.36 -14.93
CA GLU A 23 -10.38 -11.77 -14.78
C GLU A 23 -10.36 -10.27 -15.11
N VAL A 24 -11.16 -9.84 -16.09
CA VAL A 24 -11.38 -8.41 -16.38
C VAL A 24 -12.09 -7.72 -15.22
N ALA A 25 -13.10 -8.35 -14.62
CA ALA A 25 -13.81 -7.81 -13.47
C ALA A 25 -12.88 -7.71 -12.25
N ALA A 26 -12.08 -8.75 -11.99
CA ALA A 26 -11.04 -8.77 -10.98
C ALA A 26 -10.00 -7.65 -11.21
N ALA A 27 -9.50 -7.48 -12.43
CA ALA A 27 -8.56 -6.42 -12.76
C ALA A 27 -9.16 -5.01 -12.56
N CYS A 28 -10.40 -4.80 -13.00
CA CYS A 28 -11.12 -3.55 -12.75
C CYS A 28 -11.33 -3.29 -11.25
N PHE A 29 -11.57 -4.34 -10.47
CA PHE A 29 -11.70 -4.26 -9.02
C PHE A 29 -10.37 -3.85 -8.38
N LEU A 30 -9.25 -4.51 -8.72
CA LEU A 30 -7.91 -4.16 -8.24
C LEU A 30 -7.59 -2.67 -8.52
N LEU A 31 -7.79 -2.22 -9.76
CA LEU A 31 -7.57 -0.81 -10.12
C LEU A 31 -8.47 0.14 -9.33
N ALA A 32 -9.73 -0.21 -9.13
CA ALA A 32 -10.65 0.61 -8.35
C ALA A 32 -10.23 0.69 -6.88
N THR A 33 -9.78 -0.42 -6.28
CA THR A 33 -9.32 -0.43 -4.89
C THR A 33 -8.06 0.42 -4.69
N GLU A 34 -7.12 0.35 -5.64
CA GLU A 34 -5.92 1.18 -5.64
C GLU A 34 -6.23 2.68 -5.81
N LEU A 35 -7.20 3.03 -6.66
CA LEU A 35 -7.66 4.42 -6.83
C LEU A 35 -8.27 5.01 -5.56
N ASN A 36 -8.76 4.17 -4.64
CA ASN A 36 -9.34 4.58 -3.37
C ASN A 36 -8.35 4.45 -2.20
N ASP A 37 -7.06 4.27 -2.47
CA ASP A 37 -6.01 4.09 -1.45
C ASP A 37 -6.22 2.87 -0.53
N GLU A 38 -7.01 1.88 -0.96
CA GLU A 38 -7.28 0.63 -0.23
C GLU A 38 -6.89 -0.58 -1.08
N PRO A 39 -5.61 -0.75 -1.44
CA PRO A 39 -5.18 -1.78 -2.39
C PRO A 39 -5.46 -3.19 -1.87
N VAL A 40 -6.07 -4.02 -2.73
CA VAL A 40 -6.19 -5.46 -2.51
C VAL A 40 -5.10 -6.16 -3.33
N PRO A 41 -4.16 -6.89 -2.72
CA PRO A 41 -3.11 -7.57 -3.46
C PRO A 41 -3.62 -8.86 -4.12
N LEU A 42 -3.04 -9.24 -5.26
CA LEU A 42 -3.45 -10.44 -6.00
C LEU A 42 -3.45 -11.75 -5.17
N PRO A 43 -2.51 -12.00 -4.25
CA PRO A 43 -2.56 -13.16 -3.37
C PRO A 43 -3.83 -13.23 -2.52
N GLU A 44 -4.32 -12.10 -2.01
CA GLU A 44 -5.58 -12.04 -1.26
C GLU A 44 -6.77 -12.38 -2.17
N LEU A 45 -6.81 -11.77 -3.35
CA LEU A 45 -7.90 -12.03 -4.30
C LEU A 45 -7.97 -13.51 -4.74
N ARG A 46 -6.83 -14.19 -4.83
CA ARG A 46 -6.75 -15.62 -5.16
C ARG A 46 -7.19 -16.55 -4.03
N VAL A 47 -7.12 -16.11 -2.78
CA VAL A 47 -7.71 -16.85 -1.66
C VAL A 47 -9.23 -16.72 -1.69
N LEU A 48 -9.74 -15.54 -2.03
CA LEU A 48 -11.18 -15.29 -2.16
C LEU A 48 -11.80 -15.98 -3.37
N ASP A 49 -11.11 -15.98 -4.50
CA ASP A 49 -11.51 -16.69 -5.72
C ASP A 49 -10.31 -17.42 -6.37
N PRO A 50 -10.12 -18.71 -6.05
CA PRO A 50 -9.05 -19.53 -6.60
C PRO A 50 -9.17 -19.81 -8.11
N SER A 51 -10.32 -19.51 -8.74
CA SER A 51 -10.52 -19.74 -10.17
C SER A 51 -9.76 -18.71 -11.03
N LEU A 52 -9.39 -17.57 -10.45
CA LEU A 52 -8.71 -16.47 -11.11
C LEU A 52 -7.24 -16.80 -11.42
N LYS A 53 -6.90 -16.83 -12.72
CA LYS A 53 -5.53 -17.15 -13.18
C LYS A 53 -4.77 -15.91 -13.62
N ASN A 54 -5.21 -15.31 -14.73
CA ASN A 54 -4.43 -14.33 -15.51
C ASN A 54 -4.86 -12.88 -15.26
N VAL A 55 -5.16 -12.51 -14.01
CA VAL A 55 -5.66 -11.17 -13.66
C VAL A 55 -4.68 -10.05 -14.05
N GLU A 56 -3.36 -10.27 -13.93
CA GLU A 56 -2.34 -9.29 -14.34
C GLU A 56 -2.33 -9.03 -15.85
N GLN A 57 -2.60 -10.06 -16.66
CA GLN A 57 -2.72 -9.91 -18.11
C GLN A 57 -3.97 -9.08 -18.43
N SER A 58 -5.12 -9.43 -17.84
CA SER A 58 -6.36 -8.67 -18.02
C SER A 58 -6.23 -7.24 -17.50
N ARG A 59 -5.44 -7.00 -16.45
CA ARG A 59 -5.12 -5.65 -15.96
C ARG A 59 -4.35 -4.84 -17.00
N GLY A 60 -3.34 -5.43 -17.64
CA GLY A 60 -2.62 -4.79 -18.73
C GLY A 60 -3.53 -4.42 -19.90
N GLU A 61 -4.44 -5.33 -20.28
CA GLU A 61 -5.43 -5.07 -21.33
C GLU A 61 -6.40 -3.93 -20.95
N VAL A 62 -6.92 -3.94 -19.72
CA VAL A 62 -7.82 -2.88 -19.23
C VAL A 62 -7.10 -1.54 -19.24
N VAL A 63 -5.86 -1.47 -18.76
CA VAL A 63 -5.09 -0.23 -18.71
C VAL A 63 -4.78 0.30 -20.11
N ALA A 64 -4.43 -0.57 -21.06
CA ALA A 64 -4.18 -0.20 -22.45
C ALA A 64 -5.45 0.37 -23.11
N ASP A 65 -6.56 -0.36 -23.02
CA ASP A 65 -7.81 -0.02 -23.71
C ASP A 65 -8.53 1.19 -23.07
N THR A 66 -8.31 1.44 -21.77
CA THR A 66 -8.86 2.61 -21.06
C THR A 66 -7.92 3.82 -21.01
N LYS A 67 -6.74 3.74 -21.63
CA LYS A 67 -5.70 4.80 -21.64
C LYS A 67 -5.26 5.24 -20.24
N MET A 68 -5.19 4.29 -19.30
CA MET A 68 -4.85 4.57 -17.89
C MET A 68 -3.38 4.37 -17.54
N ALA A 69 -2.47 4.27 -18.51
CA ALA A 69 -1.06 3.91 -18.29
C ALA A 69 -0.34 4.80 -17.26
N GLU A 70 -0.48 6.12 -17.35
CA GLU A 70 0.12 7.06 -16.39
C GLU A 70 -0.52 6.94 -15.00
N THR A 71 -1.83 6.70 -14.94
CA THR A 71 -2.52 6.45 -13.68
C THR A 71 -2.02 5.16 -13.04
N GLU A 72 -1.89 4.06 -13.79
CA GLU A 72 -1.34 2.80 -13.27
C GLU A 72 0.08 2.99 -12.74
N LYS A 73 0.93 3.74 -13.44
CA LYS A 73 2.30 4.03 -12.98
C LYS A 73 2.30 4.73 -11.61
N ARG A 74 1.41 5.72 -11.41
CA ARG A 74 1.24 6.40 -10.11
C ARG A 74 0.69 5.46 -9.03
N LEU A 75 -0.27 4.61 -9.39
CA LEU A 75 -0.87 3.65 -8.44
C LEU A 75 0.18 2.63 -7.96
N ARG A 76 1.02 2.11 -8.87
CA ARG A 76 2.11 1.20 -8.50
C ARG A 76 3.14 1.84 -7.58
N ALA A 77 3.47 3.12 -7.77
CA ALA A 77 4.40 3.83 -6.87
C ALA A 77 3.86 3.92 -5.44
N ARG A 78 2.54 4.14 -5.29
CA ARG A 78 1.87 4.27 -3.99
C ARG A 78 1.43 2.94 -3.38
N PHE A 79 1.40 1.86 -4.17
CA PHE A 79 0.84 0.56 -3.80
C PHE A 79 1.41 0.03 -2.49
N ALA A 80 2.74 -0.10 -2.37
CA ALA A 80 3.36 -0.66 -1.18
C ALA A 80 3.10 0.19 0.08
N GLY A 81 3.11 1.52 -0.05
CA GLY A 81 2.83 2.43 1.06
C GLY A 81 1.37 2.32 1.54
N ASN A 82 0.42 2.28 0.60
CA ASN A 82 -0.99 2.13 0.93
C ASN A 82 -1.32 0.75 1.50
N LEU A 83 -0.73 -0.32 0.95
CA LEU A 83 -0.90 -1.68 1.45
C LEU A 83 -0.34 -1.83 2.87
N LEU A 84 0.81 -1.20 3.14
CA LEU A 84 1.40 -1.15 4.48
C LEU A 84 0.46 -0.46 5.48
N ARG A 85 -0.11 0.69 5.13
CA ARG A 85 -1.12 1.36 5.97
C ARG A 85 -2.36 0.49 6.18
N HIS A 86 -2.81 -0.20 5.15
CA HIS A 86 -3.95 -1.12 5.23
C HIS A 86 -3.69 -2.23 6.26
N TYR A 87 -2.55 -2.92 6.19
CA TYR A 87 -2.21 -3.97 7.16
C TYR A 87 -1.99 -3.46 8.59
N ILE A 88 -1.44 -2.26 8.76
CA ILE A 88 -1.33 -1.63 10.08
C ILE A 88 -2.73 -1.38 10.68
N ARG A 89 -3.67 -0.85 9.88
CA ARG A 89 -5.07 -0.65 10.30
C ARG A 89 -5.74 -1.98 10.63
N LEU A 90 -5.52 -2.99 9.79
CA LEU A 90 -6.07 -4.34 9.96
C LEU A 90 -5.65 -4.99 11.29
N LEU A 91 -4.41 -4.79 11.70
CA LEU A 91 -3.87 -5.28 12.97
C LEU A 91 -4.18 -4.36 14.16
N HIS A 92 -4.98 -3.31 13.97
CA HIS A 92 -5.31 -2.29 14.97
C HIS A 92 -4.07 -1.65 15.62
N LEU A 93 -2.99 -1.50 14.84
CA LEU A 93 -1.75 -0.88 15.29
C LEU A 93 -1.82 0.64 15.12
N GLN A 94 -1.10 1.37 15.98
CA GLN A 94 -1.08 2.83 15.92
C GLN A 94 -0.27 3.30 14.69
N THR A 95 -0.97 3.78 13.65
CA THR A 95 -0.37 4.20 12.38
C THR A 95 0.77 5.19 12.55
N SER A 96 0.61 6.21 13.40
CA SER A 96 1.65 7.23 13.62
C SER A 96 2.97 6.69 14.16
N ARG A 97 2.96 5.52 14.82
CA ARG A 97 4.16 4.87 15.35
C ARG A 97 4.71 3.80 14.42
N TYR A 98 3.82 2.98 13.86
CA TYR A 98 4.22 1.82 13.06
C TYR A 98 4.54 2.17 11.61
N GLU A 99 3.87 3.16 11.00
CA GLU A 99 4.09 3.51 9.59
C GLU A 99 5.56 3.87 9.27
N PRO A 100 6.22 4.82 9.94
CA PRO A 100 7.60 5.19 9.61
C PRO A 100 8.59 4.02 9.81
N VAL A 101 8.34 3.18 10.82
CA VAL A 101 9.14 2.00 11.15
C VAL A 101 9.00 0.93 10.07
N CYS A 102 7.76 0.58 9.73
CA CYS A 102 7.47 -0.41 8.70
C CYS A 102 7.97 0.06 7.33
N GLN A 103 7.89 1.36 7.01
CA GLN A 103 8.43 1.90 5.77
C GLN A 103 9.97 1.82 5.72
N ALA A 104 10.65 2.08 6.84
CA ALA A 104 12.10 1.88 6.94
C ALA A 104 12.47 0.40 6.79
N LEU A 105 11.72 -0.52 7.42
CA LEU A 105 11.92 -1.97 7.24
C LEU A 105 11.67 -2.43 5.81
N LEU A 106 10.64 -1.92 5.15
CA LEU A 106 10.35 -2.22 3.75
C LEU A 106 11.54 -1.82 2.86
N ARG A 107 12.17 -0.67 3.12
CA ARG A 107 13.40 -0.26 2.42
C ARG A 107 14.55 -1.24 2.68
N VAL A 108 14.77 -1.64 3.93
CA VAL A 108 15.80 -2.64 4.26
C VAL A 108 15.56 -3.93 3.48
N LEU A 109 14.33 -4.44 3.47
CA LEU A 109 13.96 -5.66 2.74
C LEU A 109 14.11 -5.51 1.22
N THR A 110 13.88 -4.31 0.68
CA THR A 110 14.02 -4.01 -0.75
C THR A 110 15.49 -3.83 -1.15
N GLU A 111 16.30 -3.15 -0.33
CA GLU A 111 17.74 -2.97 -0.55
C GLU A 111 18.53 -4.27 -0.28
N ALA A 112 18.03 -5.13 0.59
CA ALA A 112 18.52 -6.48 0.82
C ALA A 112 18.34 -7.40 -0.39
N GLN A 113 17.51 -7.04 -1.36
CA GLN A 113 17.30 -7.81 -2.59
C GLN A 113 18.59 -7.96 -3.42
N ARG A 114 19.56 -7.04 -3.31
CA ARG A 114 20.77 -7.03 -4.16
C ARG A 114 21.94 -7.87 -3.64
N PRO A 115 22.14 -8.04 -2.32
CA PRO A 115 23.21 -8.92 -1.81
C PRO A 115 22.76 -10.15 -1.00
N LEU A 116 21.47 -10.36 -0.71
CA LEU A 116 21.01 -11.47 0.16
C LEU A 116 20.08 -12.44 -0.59
N GLY A 117 20.49 -13.70 -0.67
CA GLY A 117 19.90 -14.80 -1.45
C GLY A 117 18.37 -14.91 -1.46
N GLU A 118 17.78 -15.78 -0.62
CA GLU A 118 16.34 -16.16 -0.66
C GLU A 118 15.37 -14.97 -0.53
N LEU A 119 15.81 -13.84 0.04
CA LEU A 119 15.05 -12.57 0.09
C LEU A 119 14.77 -11.97 -1.30
N GLY A 120 15.60 -12.29 -2.29
CA GLY A 120 15.42 -11.90 -3.68
C GLY A 120 14.15 -12.44 -4.32
N GLN A 121 13.65 -13.59 -3.84
CA GLN A 121 12.47 -14.28 -4.39
C GLN A 121 11.15 -13.73 -3.85
N LEU A 122 11.20 -12.90 -2.80
CA LEU A 122 10.01 -12.33 -2.19
C LEU A 122 9.35 -11.32 -3.13
N THR A 123 8.03 -11.41 -3.28
CA THR A 123 7.25 -10.40 -4.00
C THR A 123 7.14 -9.11 -3.19
N GLU A 124 6.70 -8.02 -3.81
CA GLU A 124 6.45 -6.76 -3.11
C GLU A 124 5.46 -6.94 -1.94
N VAL A 125 4.40 -7.71 -2.14
CA VAL A 125 3.40 -8.05 -1.09
C VAL A 125 4.05 -8.79 0.07
N ASP A 126 4.93 -9.75 -0.23
CA ASP A 126 5.65 -10.53 0.79
C ASP A 126 6.52 -9.64 1.67
N ARG A 127 7.19 -8.66 1.08
CA ARG A 127 8.01 -7.69 1.83
C ARG A 127 7.17 -6.75 2.68
N VAL A 128 6.01 -6.32 2.17
CA VAL A 128 5.11 -5.42 2.91
C VAL A 128 4.58 -6.09 4.17
N PHE A 129 4.01 -7.30 4.06
CA PHE A 129 3.54 -7.98 5.28
C PHE A 129 4.69 -8.41 6.19
N ALA A 130 5.85 -8.78 5.64
CA ALA A 130 7.01 -9.12 6.45
C ALA A 130 7.49 -7.92 7.28
N ALA A 131 7.52 -6.71 6.71
CA ALA A 131 7.88 -5.50 7.44
C ALA A 131 6.93 -5.24 8.63
N VAL A 132 5.61 -5.41 8.42
CA VAL A 132 4.60 -5.23 9.47
C VAL A 132 4.71 -6.31 10.55
N LEU A 133 4.84 -7.58 10.16
CA LEU A 133 4.96 -8.70 11.11
C LEU A 133 6.28 -8.68 11.88
N LEU A 134 7.39 -8.27 11.27
CA LEU A 134 8.66 -8.03 11.96
C LEU A 134 8.50 -6.94 13.02
N ALA A 135 7.90 -5.80 12.66
CA ALA A 135 7.62 -4.73 13.61
C ALA A 135 6.64 -5.15 14.72
N ARG A 136 5.83 -6.19 14.51
CA ARG A 136 4.91 -6.68 15.53
C ARG A 136 5.51 -7.76 16.45
N THR A 137 6.32 -8.65 15.90
CA THR A 137 6.69 -9.92 16.56
C THR A 137 8.15 -10.04 16.96
N GLU A 138 9.04 -9.16 16.50
CA GLU A 138 10.47 -9.25 16.81
C GLU A 138 10.88 -8.26 17.90
N ASP A 139 11.21 -8.79 19.09
CA ASP A 139 11.62 -7.97 20.24
C ASP A 139 12.97 -7.29 20.06
N GLY A 140 13.92 -7.99 19.44
CA GLY A 140 15.28 -7.47 19.23
C GLY A 140 15.37 -6.31 18.22
N LEU A 141 14.28 -6.01 17.52
CA LEU A 141 14.19 -4.85 16.65
C LEU A 141 13.74 -3.65 17.50
N LYS A 142 14.69 -2.82 17.92
CA LYS A 142 14.44 -1.65 18.79
C LYS A 142 14.21 -0.40 17.94
N TRP A 143 13.22 0.41 18.32
CA TRP A 143 12.99 1.75 17.76
C TRP A 143 12.30 2.65 18.80
N GLU A 144 12.38 3.96 18.58
CA GLU A 144 11.76 4.95 19.45
C GLU A 144 10.23 4.80 19.49
N GLY A 145 9.67 4.69 20.69
CA GLY A 145 8.22 4.56 20.87
C GLY A 145 7.66 3.17 20.55
N LYS A 146 8.51 2.14 20.43
CA LYS A 146 8.05 0.74 20.39
C LYS A 146 7.19 0.46 21.63
N PRO A 147 5.93 0.01 21.48
CA PRO A 147 5.13 -0.36 22.63
C PRO A 147 5.82 -1.49 23.38
N LEU A 148 6.00 -1.31 24.69
CA LEU A 148 6.43 -2.38 25.57
C LEU A 148 5.20 -3.25 25.83
N TYR A 149 5.16 -4.40 25.18
CA TYR A 149 4.12 -5.38 25.42
C TYR A 149 4.52 -6.27 26.60
N ASP A 150 3.54 -6.66 27.39
CA ASP A 150 3.71 -7.67 28.43
C ASP A 150 3.97 -9.03 27.76
N PRO A 151 5.16 -9.64 27.92
CA PRO A 151 5.49 -10.91 27.29
C PRO A 151 4.51 -12.03 27.65
N ALA A 152 3.84 -11.94 28.81
CA ALA A 152 2.84 -12.92 29.23
C ALA A 152 1.50 -12.80 28.49
N ARG A 153 1.24 -11.68 27.81
CA ARG A 153 0.03 -11.42 27.03
C ARG A 153 0.27 -11.39 25.53
N GLU A 154 1.53 -11.50 25.09
CA GLU A 154 1.84 -11.53 23.67
C GLU A 154 1.53 -12.90 23.06
N LEU A 155 0.85 -12.84 21.91
CA LEU A 155 0.64 -14.02 21.08
C LEU A 155 2.00 -14.54 20.61
N ALA A 156 2.21 -15.85 20.75
CA ALA A 156 3.38 -16.49 20.15
C ALA A 156 3.46 -16.11 18.66
N PRO A 157 4.65 -15.85 18.09
CA PRO A 157 4.79 -15.35 16.72
C PRO A 157 4.04 -16.17 15.67
N ALA A 158 4.03 -17.50 15.81
CA ALA A 158 3.26 -18.38 14.94
C ALA A 158 1.75 -18.08 14.96
N THR A 159 1.18 -17.79 16.14
CA THR A 159 -0.25 -17.44 16.29
C THR A 159 -0.53 -16.06 15.71
N ALA A 160 0.40 -15.11 15.87
CA ALA A 160 0.29 -13.79 15.24
C ALA A 160 0.29 -13.90 13.71
N TYR A 161 1.09 -14.80 13.12
CA TYR A 161 1.13 -15.04 11.68
C TYR A 161 -0.16 -15.65 11.17
N SER A 162 -0.70 -16.67 11.85
CA SER A 162 -1.98 -17.29 11.50
C SER A 162 -3.15 -16.30 11.61
N SER A 163 -3.19 -15.51 12.69
CA SER A 163 -4.22 -14.47 12.88
C SER A 163 -4.15 -13.39 11.81
N PHE A 164 -2.93 -12.96 11.43
CA PHE A 164 -2.74 -12.01 10.35
C PHE A 164 -3.18 -12.59 9.00
N ALA A 165 -2.76 -13.82 8.68
CA ALA A 165 -3.11 -14.49 7.44
C ALA A 165 -4.63 -14.61 7.30
N ALA A 166 -5.33 -14.99 8.37
CA ALA A 166 -6.80 -15.05 8.37
C ALA A 166 -7.44 -13.67 8.15
N SER A 167 -6.94 -12.63 8.80
CA SER A 167 -7.51 -11.27 8.71
C SER A 167 -7.24 -10.61 7.36
N ALA A 168 -6.08 -10.89 6.77
CA ALA A 168 -5.64 -10.33 5.47
C ALA A 168 -6.04 -11.22 4.29
N HIS A 169 -6.80 -12.30 4.55
CA HIS A 169 -7.16 -13.33 3.57
C HIS A 169 -5.95 -13.81 2.74
N LEU A 170 -4.83 -14.04 3.41
CA LEU A 170 -3.62 -14.58 2.79
C LEU A 170 -3.48 -16.07 3.10
N ASP A 171 -2.76 -16.78 2.23
CA ASP A 171 -2.35 -18.16 2.49
C ASP A 171 -1.43 -18.21 3.72
N GLU A 172 -1.89 -18.86 4.79
CA GLU A 172 -1.16 -19.01 6.04
C GLU A 172 0.21 -19.66 5.84
N GLN A 173 0.30 -20.73 5.04
CA GLN A 173 1.56 -21.43 4.78
C GLN A 173 2.55 -20.53 4.04
N ARG A 174 2.06 -19.64 3.17
CA ARG A 174 2.91 -18.63 2.52
C ARG A 174 3.43 -17.63 3.54
N VAL A 175 2.58 -17.09 4.41
CA VAL A 175 3.01 -16.14 5.45
C VAL A 175 4.09 -16.75 6.34
N HIS A 176 3.90 -17.98 6.82
CA HIS A 176 4.91 -18.69 7.63
C HIS A 176 6.22 -18.89 6.88
N ARG A 177 6.18 -19.33 5.61
CA ARG A 177 7.40 -19.52 4.79
C ARG A 177 8.17 -18.22 4.61
N VAL A 178 7.49 -17.13 4.28
CA VAL A 178 8.12 -15.82 4.14
C VAL A 178 8.74 -15.37 5.45
N MET A 179 8.02 -15.50 6.57
CA MET A 179 8.56 -15.12 7.88
C MET A 179 9.75 -16.00 8.30
N GLN A 180 9.79 -17.28 7.93
CA GLN A 180 10.95 -18.13 8.15
C GLN A 180 12.18 -17.65 7.37
N VAL A 181 12.02 -17.32 6.08
CA VAL A 181 13.11 -16.77 5.25
C VAL A 181 13.63 -15.47 5.86
N VAL A 182 12.72 -14.56 6.22
CA VAL A 182 13.07 -13.26 6.79
C VAL A 182 13.78 -13.42 8.15
N ARG A 183 13.36 -14.38 8.97
CA ARG A 183 13.99 -14.67 10.27
C ARG A 183 15.40 -15.22 10.16
N ARG A 184 15.72 -15.98 9.11
CA ARG A 184 17.09 -16.45 8.86
C ARG A 184 18.07 -15.29 8.64
N GLU A 185 17.57 -14.21 8.04
CA GLU A 185 18.35 -13.01 7.71
C GLU A 185 18.19 -11.88 8.75
N LEU A 186 17.61 -12.19 9.92
CA LEU A 186 17.19 -11.18 10.89
C LEU A 186 18.33 -10.30 11.40
N GLU A 187 19.52 -10.87 11.63
CA GLU A 187 20.67 -10.10 12.10
C GLU A 187 21.16 -9.10 11.04
N ALA A 188 21.18 -9.48 9.75
CA ALA A 188 21.51 -8.58 8.66
C ALA A 188 20.46 -7.47 8.50
N ILE A 189 19.18 -7.80 8.67
CA ILE A 189 18.07 -6.83 8.66
C ILE A 189 18.22 -5.85 9.82
N ARG A 190 18.49 -6.33 11.05
CA ARG A 190 18.69 -5.49 12.24
C ARG A 190 19.85 -4.51 12.06
N ALA A 191 21.00 -4.97 11.58
CA ALA A 191 22.16 -4.12 11.35
C ALA A 191 21.87 -2.99 10.36
N ARG A 192 21.21 -3.30 9.24
CA ARG A 192 20.81 -2.31 8.22
C ARG A 192 19.75 -1.35 8.73
N PHE A 193 18.78 -1.86 9.47
CA PHE A 193 17.71 -1.04 10.05
C PHE A 193 18.27 -0.03 11.06
N ALA A 194 19.20 -0.47 11.93
CA ALA A 194 19.89 0.42 12.86
C ALA A 194 20.72 1.50 12.12
N ALA A 195 21.38 1.15 11.02
CA ALA A 195 22.10 2.11 10.20
C ALA A 195 21.17 3.17 9.56
N ILE A 196 19.98 2.77 9.11
CA ILE A 196 18.97 3.70 8.58
C ILE A 196 18.48 4.64 9.68
N GLN A 197 18.18 4.14 10.88
CA GLN A 197 17.78 4.97 12.01
C GLN A 197 18.86 5.97 12.42
N ALA A 198 20.11 5.53 12.51
CA ALA A 198 21.26 6.37 12.86
C ALA A 198 21.54 7.46 11.81
N SER A 199 21.17 7.22 10.54
CA SER A 199 21.40 8.18 9.46
C SER A 199 20.49 9.40 9.50
N GLY A 200 19.42 9.39 10.31
CA GLY A 200 18.51 10.53 10.53
C GLY A 200 17.86 11.11 9.27
N LYS A 201 17.99 10.46 8.10
CA LYS A 201 17.46 11.00 6.84
C LYS A 201 15.93 11.01 6.93
N PRO A 202 15.30 12.20 6.94
CA PRO A 202 13.85 12.27 7.00
C PRO A 202 13.26 11.56 5.78
N PHE A 203 12.21 10.78 6.03
CA PHE A 203 11.44 10.15 4.99
C PHE A 203 10.88 11.25 4.09
N LYS A 204 11.27 11.30 2.81
CA LYS A 204 10.47 11.98 1.79
C LYS A 204 9.16 11.20 1.70
N ALA A 205 8.17 11.60 2.48
CA ALA A 205 6.79 11.30 2.17
C ALA A 205 6.57 11.79 0.73
N GLU A 206 6.10 10.90 -0.15
CA GLU A 206 5.64 11.32 -1.45
C GLU A 206 4.63 12.45 -1.23
N LYS A 207 4.95 13.60 -1.80
CA LYS A 207 4.13 14.81 -1.72
C LYS A 207 2.78 14.42 -2.34
N SER A 208 1.77 14.26 -1.50
CA SER A 208 0.39 14.16 -1.95
C SER A 208 0.08 15.47 -2.69
N GLU A 209 0.08 15.42 -4.02
CA GLU A 209 -0.51 16.47 -4.85
C GLU A 209 -2.00 16.52 -4.53
N SER A 210 -2.36 17.39 -3.59
CA SER A 210 -3.70 17.95 -3.50
C SER A 210 -3.96 18.72 -4.78
N MET A 211 -4.94 18.25 -5.54
CA MET A 211 -5.49 18.88 -6.73
C MET A 211 -6.15 20.20 -6.27
N GLU A 212 -5.42 21.32 -6.38
CA GLU A 212 -6.02 22.65 -6.33
C GLU A 212 -6.75 22.88 -7.65
N ASP A 213 -8.08 22.91 -7.55
CA ASP A 213 -8.98 23.41 -8.56
C ASP A 213 -8.78 24.93 -8.64
N THR A 214 -8.27 25.43 -9.76
CA THR A 214 -8.34 26.87 -10.06
C THR A 214 -8.55 27.05 -11.54
N THR A 215 -9.82 27.03 -11.94
CA THR A 215 -10.28 27.62 -13.19
C THR A 215 -10.02 29.12 -13.17
N ALA A 216 -9.14 29.58 -14.06
CA ALA A 216 -8.99 30.98 -14.40
C ALA A 216 -10.10 31.41 -15.38
N ALA A 217 -10.73 32.56 -15.11
CA ALA A 217 -11.26 33.47 -16.13
C ALA A 217 -11.57 34.85 -15.50
N ASP A 218 -10.61 35.76 -15.67
CA ASP A 218 -10.72 37.18 -16.02
C ASP A 218 -11.94 38.04 -15.64
N GLY A 219 -11.63 39.24 -15.11
CA GLY A 219 -11.99 40.47 -15.83
C GLY A 219 -12.87 41.52 -15.13
N HIS A 220 -12.20 42.53 -14.57
CA HIS A 220 -12.57 43.97 -14.49
C HIS A 220 -13.65 44.53 -13.52
N SER A 221 -13.12 45.26 -12.52
CA SER A 221 -13.19 46.73 -12.32
C SER A 221 -14.53 47.45 -12.05
N THR A 222 -14.71 47.97 -10.83
CA THR A 222 -15.03 49.38 -10.46
C THR A 222 -15.20 49.45 -8.93
N GLN A 223 -14.33 50.15 -8.17
CA GLN A 223 -14.31 51.57 -7.82
C GLN A 223 -15.37 52.02 -6.79
N GLU A 224 -14.84 52.62 -5.70
CA GLU A 224 -15.40 53.71 -4.88
C GLU A 224 -16.08 53.46 -3.52
N LEU A 225 -15.43 54.08 -2.51
CA LEU A 225 -15.94 54.89 -1.41
C LEU A 225 -17.08 54.35 -0.52
N PHE A 226 -16.81 54.22 0.79
CA PHE A 226 -17.16 55.23 1.80
C PHE A 226 -16.78 54.71 3.19
N GLY A 227 -15.95 55.47 3.90
CA GLY A 227 -15.76 55.26 5.34
C GLY A 227 -17.00 55.73 6.11
N LEU A 228 -17.24 55.13 7.29
CA LEU A 228 -17.82 55.83 8.43
C LEU A 228 -17.57 55.05 9.74
N LYS A 229 -17.04 55.80 10.70
CA LYS A 229 -16.73 55.43 12.08
C LYS A 229 -18.00 55.29 12.92
N ARG A 230 -18.00 54.25 13.78
CA ARG A 230 -18.52 54.16 15.19
C ARG A 230 -20.05 54.30 15.39
N PRO A 231 -20.63 53.99 16.59
CA PRO A 231 -20.03 53.58 17.88
C PRO A 231 -20.66 52.31 18.54
N ARG A 232 -20.07 51.87 19.66
CA ARG A 232 -20.67 50.94 20.65
C ARG A 232 -21.65 51.67 21.59
N PRO A 233 -22.65 50.95 22.09
CA PRO A 233 -23.05 50.98 23.51
C PRO A 233 -23.25 49.53 24.03
N SER A 234 -23.14 49.14 25.30
CA SER A 234 -22.94 49.79 26.61
C SER A 234 -22.09 48.85 27.46
#